data_AF-A0A0Q5TEC6-F1
#
_entry.id   AF-A0A0Q5TEC6-F1
#
_cell.length_a   1.000
_cell.length_b   1.000
_cell.length_c   1.000
_cell.angle_alpha   90.00
_cell.angle_beta   90.00
_cell.angle_gamma   90.00
#
_symmetry.space_group_name_H-M   'P 1'
#
loop_
_entity.id
_entity.type
_entity.pdbx_description
1 polymer ?
#
loop_
_entity_poly.entity_id
_entity_poly.type
_entity_poly.pdbx_seq_one_letter_code
_entity_poly.pdbx_strand_id
1 'polypeptide(L)'
;MRTILLTTALGATFAGAAAYMYFGQPETRYIPDSKDITMCGPVYSGPAGLNAAGKFIGAMPGWGDYSFPVTTENDSSQFFFDQGLNLYYGYHFKEAVASFRESARLDPANAMAYWGQALAMGPYYNAAHSYTKPAEIPEVLASMNAAAANANPTGQALIKSMNTRYSEGTDDSRRQELNVAYAKSLKALVAQNPREKEFKILYVDAMMLIHAWDFWNKDGSAKSWTPELIRLCGQVLKESPKHPAALHYHIHLTEASRKPEVALASAETLRNVAPGVAHMVHMASHEYERNGLYAKGVEVNNVADDNLLYYDALAKNLSLNKHSAHYFAVQTYCALTGGMYKDAARYAQLLRKTVAPSHEGTYDQYLYMLPQMAMVRMGKWNEILSDTTRIDPQWNYATILSAFAKGIAFTQTGQADSAAAQLAIIKANINDVTLTKRRIPFNSPVEVARIAERILGGAVLFEQKDPTRALTSLEAAVKLEDNLIYTEPKDWPIPSRQFLGRYLLKSGKAAQAEQVYREDLVKNPGNGWSLKGLHESLKAQGKTKELNSLEARYKTAFAHADEMPVASVLIK
;
A
#
# COMPACT_ATOMS: atom_id res chain seq x y z
N MET A 1 10.52 -61.88 27.54
CA MET A 1 10.92 -60.90 28.57
C MET A 1 11.59 -59.73 27.86
N ARG A 2 11.21 -58.50 28.21
CA ARG A 2 11.67 -57.19 27.67
C ARG A 2 10.93 -56.62 26.44
N THR A 3 9.78 -56.08 26.76
CA THR A 3 9.18 -54.85 26.22
C THR A 3 10.22 -53.72 26.12
N ILE A 4 10.29 -53.02 24.98
CA ILE A 4 10.93 -51.71 24.87
C ILE A 4 9.84 -50.73 24.42
N LEU A 5 9.56 -49.75 25.28
CA LEU A 5 8.60 -48.68 25.07
C LEU A 5 9.08 -47.71 23.99
N LEU A 6 8.17 -47.33 23.09
CA LEU A 6 8.24 -46.09 22.33
C LEU A 6 7.94 -44.91 23.27
N THR A 7 8.85 -43.94 23.34
CA THR A 7 8.59 -42.61 23.90
C THR A 7 9.19 -41.54 23.00
N THR A 8 8.47 -41.16 21.93
CA THR A 8 8.73 -39.94 21.15
C THR A 8 7.44 -39.48 20.47
N ALA A 9 6.47 -38.99 21.25
CA ALA A 9 5.28 -38.33 20.70
C ALA A 9 4.58 -37.42 21.73
N LEU A 10 5.30 -36.47 22.34
CA LEU A 10 4.67 -35.38 23.12
C LEU A 10 5.66 -34.22 23.23
N GLY A 11 5.76 -33.44 22.16
CA GLY A 11 6.60 -32.23 22.12
C GLY A 11 6.20 -31.22 21.04
N ALA A 12 5.46 -31.64 20.01
CA ALA A 12 5.07 -30.78 18.89
C ALA A 12 3.64 -30.22 18.96
N THR A 13 2.82 -30.60 19.95
CA THR A 13 1.41 -30.22 20.03
C THR A 13 1.09 -29.03 20.95
N PHE A 14 2.04 -28.56 21.76
CA PHE A 14 1.81 -27.43 22.67
C PHE A 14 2.15 -26.05 22.09
N ALA A 15 2.96 -25.96 21.02
CA ALA A 15 3.26 -24.69 20.38
C ALA A 15 2.10 -24.16 19.50
N GLY A 16 1.30 -25.06 18.90
CA GLY A 16 0.16 -24.69 18.06
C GLY A 16 -1.09 -24.26 18.83
N ALA A 17 -1.29 -24.77 20.05
CA ALA A 17 -2.47 -24.46 20.87
C ALA A 17 -2.35 -23.12 21.62
N ALA A 18 -1.12 -22.73 22.00
CA ALA A 18 -0.88 -21.43 22.63
C ALA A 18 -1.08 -20.25 21.66
N ALA A 19 -0.83 -20.46 20.35
CA ALA A 19 -1.12 -19.47 19.32
C ALA A 19 -2.64 -19.25 19.16
N TYR A 20 -3.47 -20.29 19.25
CA TYR A 20 -4.92 -20.14 19.05
C TYR A 20 -5.66 -19.52 20.25
N MET A 21 -5.15 -19.69 21.48
CA MET A 21 -5.80 -19.18 22.69
C MET A 21 -5.51 -17.70 23.00
N TYR A 22 -4.54 -17.06 22.33
CA TYR A 22 -4.23 -15.63 22.55
C TYR A 22 -4.99 -14.66 21.61
N PHE A 23 -5.65 -15.15 20.55
CA PHE A 23 -6.32 -14.30 19.54
C PHE A 23 -7.86 -14.25 19.67
N GLY A 24 -8.42 -14.73 20.78
CA GLY A 24 -9.86 -14.93 20.95
C GLY A 24 -10.65 -13.87 21.72
N GLN A 25 -10.05 -12.74 22.13
CA GLN A 25 -10.74 -11.67 22.86
C GLN A 25 -10.42 -10.29 22.26
N PRO A 26 -11.40 -9.36 22.18
CA PRO A 26 -11.16 -7.99 21.74
C PRO A 26 -10.49 -7.21 22.88
N GLU A 27 -9.30 -7.63 23.30
CA GLU A 27 -8.46 -6.79 24.16
C GLU A 27 -7.90 -5.65 23.32
N THR A 28 -7.96 -4.45 23.88
CA THR A 28 -7.45 -3.21 23.32
C THR A 28 -6.00 -3.41 22.87
N ARG A 29 -5.76 -3.54 21.55
CA ARG A 29 -4.41 -3.54 20.98
C ARG A 29 -3.69 -2.28 21.47
N TYR A 30 -2.67 -2.45 22.30
CA TYR A 30 -1.81 -1.36 22.75
C TYR A 30 -0.98 -0.89 21.55
N ILE A 31 -1.28 0.32 21.09
CA ILE A 31 -0.53 0.99 20.04
C ILE A 31 0.41 1.98 20.73
N PRO A 32 1.74 1.81 20.64
CA PRO A 32 2.67 2.82 21.15
C PRO A 32 2.57 4.10 20.32
N ASP A 33 2.76 5.25 20.97
CA ASP A 33 2.84 6.56 20.31
C ASP A 33 4.01 6.54 19.30
N SER A 34 3.71 6.40 18.00
CA SER A 34 4.68 6.60 16.93
C SER A 34 4.69 8.07 16.53
N LYS A 35 5.89 8.65 16.38
CA LYS A 35 6.06 10.02 15.85
C LYS A 35 6.21 10.05 14.33
N ASP A 36 6.45 8.90 13.70
CA ASP A 36 6.71 8.80 12.26
C ASP A 36 5.69 7.87 11.59
N ILE A 37 5.22 8.27 10.41
CA ILE A 37 4.35 7.44 9.57
C ILE A 37 5.16 6.30 8.99
N THR A 38 4.87 5.09 9.45
CA THR A 38 5.46 3.89 8.88
C THR A 38 4.87 3.61 7.50
N MET A 39 5.72 3.65 6.47
CA MET A 39 5.40 3.16 5.12
C MET A 39 5.10 1.65 5.13
N CYS A 40 4.67 1.09 3.99
CA CYS A 40 4.33 -0.34 3.88
C CYS A 40 5.52 -1.27 4.13
N GLY A 41 6.76 -0.77 3.99
CA GLY A 41 8.02 -1.43 4.35
C GLY A 41 9.03 -0.43 4.96
N PRO A 42 9.83 -0.84 5.97
CA PRO A 42 10.79 0.04 6.64
C PRO A 42 12.03 0.37 5.77
N VAL A 43 12.59 1.58 5.87
CA VAL A 43 13.94 1.86 5.32
C VAL A 43 15.02 1.32 6.28
N TYR A 44 16.18 0.92 5.76
CA TYR A 44 17.34 0.69 6.62
C TYR A 44 17.72 1.98 7.37
N SER A 45 17.84 1.91 8.70
CA SER A 45 18.04 3.09 9.55
C SER A 45 19.31 2.99 10.41
N GLY A 46 20.33 2.26 9.94
CA GLY A 46 21.61 2.09 10.62
C GLY A 46 21.84 0.70 11.22
N PRO A 47 23.07 0.43 11.70
CA PRO A 47 23.47 -0.90 12.13
C PRO A 47 22.77 -1.32 13.41
N ALA A 48 22.25 -2.54 13.41
CA ALA A 48 21.78 -3.20 14.61
C ALA A 48 22.90 -4.07 15.19
N GLY A 49 23.03 -4.05 16.52
CA GLY A 49 23.94 -4.92 17.24
C GLY A 49 23.49 -6.40 17.21
N LEU A 50 24.37 -7.28 17.67
CA LEU A 50 24.05 -8.69 17.86
C LEU A 50 22.94 -8.85 18.91
N ASN A 51 22.11 -9.87 18.74
CA ASN A 51 21.15 -10.30 19.75
C ASN A 51 21.84 -11.01 20.93
N ALA A 52 21.06 -11.39 21.95
CA ALA A 52 21.58 -12.08 23.14
C ALA A 52 22.27 -13.42 22.84
N ALA A 53 22.02 -14.03 21.67
CA ALA A 53 22.65 -15.26 21.21
C ALA A 53 23.89 -15.01 20.33
N GLY A 54 24.37 -13.76 20.22
CA GLY A 54 25.54 -13.41 19.41
C GLY A 54 25.31 -13.46 17.90
N LYS A 55 24.06 -13.39 17.43
CA LYS A 55 23.69 -13.39 16.01
C LYS A 55 23.11 -12.05 15.59
N PHE A 56 23.24 -11.67 14.31
CA PHE A 56 22.54 -10.49 13.81
C PHE A 56 21.01 -10.71 13.73
N ILE A 57 20.59 -11.94 13.40
CA ILE A 57 19.18 -12.34 13.34
C ILE A 57 19.04 -13.86 13.52
N GLY A 58 17.86 -14.32 13.94
CA GLY A 58 17.48 -15.74 13.94
C GLY A 58 16.79 -16.18 12.64
N ALA A 59 16.38 -17.44 12.59
CA ALA A 59 15.49 -17.92 11.53
C ALA A 59 14.10 -17.28 11.71
N MET A 60 13.63 -16.56 10.69
CA MET A 60 12.35 -15.86 10.73
C MET A 60 11.22 -16.75 10.20
N PRO A 61 10.17 -17.04 10.97
CA PRO A 61 9.11 -17.91 10.50
C PRO A 61 8.36 -17.29 9.31
N GLY A 62 8.16 -18.07 8.25
CA GLY A 62 7.40 -17.62 7.07
C GLY A 62 8.11 -16.58 6.20
N TRP A 63 9.45 -16.52 6.22
CA TRP A 63 10.22 -15.63 5.33
C TRP A 63 10.12 -15.99 3.85
N GLY A 64 9.82 -17.25 3.53
CA GLY A 64 9.72 -17.77 2.16
C GLY A 64 10.50 -19.08 1.98
N ASP A 65 10.45 -19.63 0.77
CA ASP A 65 11.19 -20.83 0.35
C ASP A 65 12.04 -20.60 -0.91
N TYR A 66 12.13 -19.34 -1.37
CA TYR A 66 12.93 -19.00 -2.55
C TYR A 66 14.42 -19.10 -2.22
N SER A 67 15.16 -19.86 -3.01
CA SER A 67 16.61 -20.00 -2.87
C SER A 67 17.32 -19.51 -4.13
N PHE A 68 18.36 -18.71 -3.93
CA PHE A 68 19.29 -18.30 -4.98
C PHE A 68 20.69 -18.84 -4.60
N PRO A 69 21.15 -19.94 -5.23
CA PRO A 69 22.40 -20.58 -4.86
C PRO A 69 23.62 -19.67 -5.02
N VAL A 70 24.45 -19.57 -3.98
CA VAL A 70 25.67 -18.76 -3.99
C VAL A 70 26.95 -19.55 -3.72
N THR A 71 28.06 -18.83 -3.86
CA THR A 71 29.44 -19.11 -3.48
C THR A 71 29.74 -19.65 -2.08
N THR A 72 29.17 -20.77 -1.59
CA THR A 72 29.44 -21.22 -0.20
C THR A 72 29.30 -22.74 0.00
N GLU A 73 30.12 -23.30 0.91
CA GLU A 73 29.98 -24.68 1.42
C GLU A 73 29.27 -24.72 2.79
N ASN A 74 28.93 -23.56 3.36
CA ASN A 74 28.26 -23.46 4.65
C ASN A 74 26.74 -23.35 4.45
N ASP A 75 26.00 -24.44 4.71
CA ASP A 75 24.54 -24.49 4.59
C ASP A 75 23.83 -23.38 5.39
N SER A 76 24.36 -23.01 6.55
CA SER A 76 23.79 -21.91 7.35
C SER A 76 24.05 -20.55 6.70
N SER A 77 25.19 -20.35 6.04
CA SER A 77 25.46 -19.13 5.27
C SER A 77 24.49 -19.01 4.09
N GLN A 78 24.25 -20.09 3.35
CA GLN A 78 23.24 -20.12 2.27
C GLN A 78 21.83 -19.85 2.81
N PHE A 79 21.44 -20.46 3.93
CA PHE A 79 20.14 -20.22 4.57
C PHE A 79 19.91 -18.74 4.89
N PHE A 80 20.87 -18.09 5.55
CA PHE A 80 20.73 -16.68 5.92
C PHE A 80 20.84 -15.74 4.71
N PHE A 81 21.56 -16.15 3.65
CA PHE A 81 21.54 -15.44 2.38
C PHE A 81 20.14 -15.48 1.74
N ASP A 82 19.51 -16.66 1.66
CA ASP A 82 18.19 -16.83 1.09
C ASP A 82 17.11 -16.11 1.91
N GLN A 83 17.17 -16.21 3.24
CA GLN A 83 16.32 -15.42 4.14
C GLN A 83 16.48 -13.92 3.87
N GLY A 84 17.72 -13.44 3.74
CA GLY A 84 18.02 -12.04 3.42
C GLY A 84 17.44 -11.61 2.08
N LEU A 85 17.55 -12.45 1.05
CA LEU A 85 17.05 -12.15 -0.30
C LEU A 85 15.52 -12.10 -0.35
N ASN A 86 14.84 -13.01 0.36
CA ASN A 86 13.38 -12.99 0.43
C ASN A 86 12.87 -11.77 1.22
N LEU A 87 13.54 -11.42 2.31
CA LEU A 87 13.23 -10.21 3.07
C LEU A 87 13.49 -8.94 2.25
N TYR A 88 14.56 -8.92 1.43
CA TYR A 88 14.80 -7.84 0.47
C TYR A 88 13.64 -7.71 -0.53
N TYR A 89 13.23 -8.81 -1.16
CA TYR A 89 12.10 -8.82 -2.08
C TYR A 89 10.77 -8.50 -1.42
N GLY A 90 10.65 -8.71 -0.11
CA GLY A 90 9.51 -8.29 0.71
C GLY A 90 9.64 -6.91 1.33
N TYR A 91 10.66 -6.10 0.98
CA TYR A 91 10.90 -4.76 1.52
C TYR A 91 11.05 -4.71 3.06
N HIS A 92 11.58 -5.77 3.66
CA HIS A 92 11.95 -5.88 5.08
C HIS A 92 13.47 -5.67 5.21
N PHE A 93 13.93 -4.45 4.92
CA PHE A 93 15.35 -4.17 4.67
C PHE A 93 16.26 -4.28 5.91
N LYS A 94 15.76 -3.99 7.12
CA LYS A 94 16.55 -4.14 8.35
C LYS A 94 16.86 -5.62 8.61
N GLU A 95 15.83 -6.45 8.46
CA GLU A 95 15.88 -7.89 8.63
C GLU A 95 16.71 -8.53 7.50
N ALA A 96 16.60 -8.03 6.27
CA ALA A 96 17.40 -8.46 5.13
C ALA A 96 18.90 -8.21 5.37
N VAL A 97 19.29 -6.98 5.74
CA VAL A 97 20.68 -6.63 6.06
C VAL A 97 21.22 -7.48 7.22
N ALA A 98 20.43 -7.67 8.28
CA ALA A 98 20.83 -8.51 9.41
C ALA A 98 21.05 -9.98 8.99
N SER A 99 20.22 -10.51 8.10
CA SER A 99 20.37 -11.86 7.55
C SER A 99 21.63 -11.99 6.70
N PHE A 100 21.89 -11.02 5.81
CA PHE A 100 23.13 -11.02 5.02
C PHE A 100 24.39 -10.85 5.87
N ARG A 101 24.33 -10.08 6.96
CA ARG A 101 25.44 -9.99 7.94
C ARG A 101 25.67 -11.31 8.66
N GLU A 102 24.61 -12.02 9.04
CA GLU A 102 24.73 -13.35 9.65
C GLU A 102 25.32 -14.36 8.66
N SER A 103 24.92 -14.30 7.39
CA SER A 103 25.51 -15.10 6.31
C SER A 103 27.02 -14.86 6.17
N ALA A 104 27.45 -13.59 6.15
CA ALA A 104 28.87 -13.21 6.08
C ALA A 104 29.66 -13.57 7.35
N ARG A 105 29.02 -13.53 8.53
CA ARG A 105 29.64 -13.94 9.80
C ARG A 105 29.95 -15.43 9.83
N LEU A 106 29.09 -16.24 9.20
CA LEU A 106 29.22 -17.70 9.11
C LEU A 106 30.19 -18.14 8.01
N ASP A 107 30.26 -17.39 6.91
CA ASP A 107 31.21 -17.60 5.83
C ASP A 107 31.69 -16.25 5.26
N PRO A 108 32.85 -15.74 5.73
CA PRO A 108 33.42 -14.49 5.22
C PRO A 108 33.90 -14.57 3.75
N ALA A 109 34.02 -15.77 3.17
CA ALA A 109 34.39 -15.93 1.76
C ALA A 109 33.18 -15.81 0.82
N ASN A 110 31.94 -15.86 1.34
CA ASN A 110 30.71 -15.69 0.58
C ASN A 110 30.53 -14.24 0.12
N ALA A 111 31.05 -13.91 -1.06
CA ALA A 111 30.98 -12.57 -1.63
C ALA A 111 29.54 -12.06 -1.80
N MET A 112 28.58 -12.96 -2.04
CA MET A 112 27.19 -12.60 -2.25
C MET A 112 26.50 -12.13 -0.96
N ALA A 113 26.98 -12.54 0.22
CA ALA A 113 26.49 -12.01 1.48
C ALA A 113 26.78 -10.50 1.60
N TYR A 114 27.96 -10.03 1.17
CA TYR A 114 28.27 -8.59 1.14
C TYR A 114 27.52 -7.86 0.02
N TRP A 115 27.34 -8.50 -1.14
CA TRP A 115 26.49 -7.96 -2.21
C TRP A 115 25.04 -7.75 -1.73
N GLY A 116 24.48 -8.70 -0.97
CA GLY A 116 23.14 -8.61 -0.40
C GLY A 116 23.01 -7.47 0.61
N GLN A 117 24.04 -7.24 1.44
CA GLN A 117 24.10 -6.06 2.31
C GLN A 117 24.05 -4.77 1.49
N ALA A 118 24.90 -4.63 0.47
CA ALA A 118 24.91 -3.46 -0.40
C ALA A 118 23.54 -3.27 -1.09
N LEU A 119 22.94 -4.35 -1.60
CA LEU A 119 21.63 -4.33 -2.24
C LEU A 119 20.55 -3.79 -1.29
N ALA A 120 20.44 -4.35 -0.09
CA ALA A 120 19.41 -4.01 0.89
C ALA A 120 19.63 -2.66 1.59
N MET A 121 20.86 -2.15 1.59
CA MET A 121 21.19 -0.80 2.06
C MET A 121 20.95 0.28 1.00
N GLY A 122 20.54 -0.08 -0.22
CA GLY A 122 20.28 0.86 -1.31
C GLY A 122 18.88 1.49 -1.32
N PRO A 123 18.65 2.46 -2.22
CA PRO A 123 17.31 3.02 -2.44
C PRO A 123 16.36 1.96 -3.01
N TYR A 124 15.06 2.08 -2.75
CA TYR A 124 14.04 1.19 -3.30
C TYR A 124 12.75 1.95 -3.66
N TYR A 125 11.82 1.27 -4.33
CA TYR A 125 10.59 1.83 -4.90
C TYR A 125 9.79 2.77 -3.97
N ASN A 126 9.44 2.34 -2.74
CA ASN A 126 8.60 3.15 -1.84
C ASN A 126 9.35 4.31 -1.15
N ALA A 127 10.69 4.35 -1.22
CA ALA A 127 11.51 5.39 -0.60
C ALA A 127 12.46 6.09 -1.60
N ALA A 128 12.10 6.09 -2.89
CA ALA A 128 12.94 6.61 -3.97
C ALA A 128 13.41 8.07 -3.77
N HIS A 129 12.62 8.87 -3.04
CA HIS A 129 12.86 10.30 -2.81
C HIS A 129 13.30 10.66 -1.39
N SER A 130 13.44 9.68 -0.50
CA SER A 130 13.85 9.88 0.90
C SER A 130 15.11 9.10 1.29
N TYR A 131 15.75 8.44 0.32
CA TYR A 131 16.98 7.70 0.54
C TYR A 131 18.14 8.60 0.97
N THR A 132 18.91 8.11 1.93
CA THR A 132 20.20 8.67 2.32
C THR A 132 21.20 7.52 2.37
N LYS A 133 22.37 7.71 1.75
CA LYS A 133 23.41 6.67 1.70
C LYS A 133 23.90 6.31 3.12
N PRO A 134 23.81 5.04 3.54
CA PRO A 134 24.37 4.63 4.81
C PRO A 134 25.89 4.77 4.84
N ALA A 135 26.44 5.22 5.98
CA ALA A 135 27.87 5.45 6.15
C ALA A 135 28.73 4.18 6.00
N GLU A 136 28.13 3.00 6.16
CA GLU A 136 28.78 1.68 6.11
C GLU A 136 28.99 1.15 4.68
N ILE A 137 28.35 1.76 3.66
CA ILE A 137 28.41 1.29 2.28
C ILE A 137 29.87 1.12 1.77
N PRO A 138 30.81 2.07 1.97
CA PRO A 138 32.18 1.88 1.50
C PRO A 138 32.87 0.62 2.05
N GLU A 139 32.66 0.29 3.33
CA GLU A 139 33.24 -0.92 3.95
C GLU A 139 32.61 -2.20 3.41
N VAL A 140 31.29 -2.19 3.20
CA VAL A 140 30.56 -3.31 2.59
C VAL A 140 31.04 -3.56 1.15
N LEU A 141 31.23 -2.50 0.36
CA LEU A 141 31.74 -2.62 -1.02
C LEU A 141 33.19 -3.12 -1.04
N ALA A 142 34.04 -2.68 -0.11
CA ALA A 142 35.41 -3.18 0.01
C ALA A 142 35.43 -4.69 0.32
N SER A 143 34.60 -5.14 1.26
CA SER A 143 34.46 -6.57 1.62
C SER A 143 33.89 -7.39 0.47
N MET A 144 32.86 -6.89 -0.22
CA MET A 144 32.28 -7.49 -1.42
C MET A 144 33.33 -7.70 -2.51
N ASN A 145 34.13 -6.67 -2.79
CA ASN A 145 35.13 -6.70 -3.84
C ASN A 145 36.33 -7.59 -3.49
N ALA A 146 36.72 -7.64 -2.21
CA ALA A 146 37.79 -8.53 -1.74
C ALA A 146 37.41 -10.02 -1.90
N ALA A 147 36.15 -10.37 -1.66
CA ALA A 147 35.65 -11.74 -1.82
C ALA A 147 35.22 -12.09 -3.25
N ALA A 148 35.14 -11.12 -4.18
CA ALA A 148 34.50 -11.28 -5.48
C ALA A 148 35.03 -12.45 -6.33
N ALA A 149 36.32 -12.76 -6.23
CA ALA A 149 36.93 -13.87 -6.96
C ALA A 149 36.39 -15.26 -6.54
N ASN A 150 35.83 -15.38 -5.33
CA ASN A 150 35.25 -16.62 -4.81
C ASN A 150 33.84 -16.89 -5.34
N ALA A 151 33.15 -15.87 -5.89
CA ALA A 151 31.81 -16.05 -6.41
C ALA A 151 31.80 -16.84 -7.73
N ASN A 152 30.73 -17.60 -7.96
CA ASN A 152 30.45 -18.16 -9.29
C ASN A 152 30.25 -17.04 -10.35
N PRO A 153 30.25 -17.37 -11.66
CA PRO A 153 30.14 -16.37 -12.72
C PRO A 153 28.91 -15.44 -12.61
N THR A 154 27.77 -15.97 -12.17
CA THR A 154 26.54 -15.18 -11.94
C THR A 154 26.76 -14.15 -10.83
N GLY A 155 27.35 -14.56 -9.70
CA GLY A 155 27.69 -13.66 -8.60
C GLY A 155 28.72 -12.60 -8.97
N GLN A 156 29.76 -12.97 -9.73
CA GLN A 156 30.76 -12.02 -10.23
C GLN A 156 30.13 -10.94 -11.12
N ALA A 157 29.19 -11.32 -11.99
CA ALA A 157 28.44 -10.38 -12.82
C ALA A 157 27.58 -9.41 -11.98
N LEU A 158 26.90 -9.90 -10.94
CA LEU A 158 26.09 -9.08 -10.04
C LEU A 158 26.94 -8.13 -9.18
N ILE A 159 28.09 -8.57 -8.69
CA ILE A 159 29.05 -7.73 -7.96
C ILE A 159 29.56 -6.61 -8.85
N LYS A 160 29.93 -6.92 -10.10
CA LYS A 160 30.34 -5.90 -11.08
C LYS A 160 29.24 -4.88 -11.33
N SER A 161 27.98 -5.32 -11.43
CA SER A 161 26.84 -4.42 -11.56
C SER A 161 26.62 -3.57 -10.32
N MET A 162 26.72 -4.16 -9.12
CA MET A 162 26.54 -3.44 -7.85
C MET A 162 27.53 -2.29 -7.67
N ASN A 163 28.77 -2.44 -8.13
CA ASN A 163 29.76 -1.35 -8.10
C ASN A 163 29.35 -0.13 -8.95
N THR A 164 28.39 -0.22 -9.87
CA THR A 164 27.87 0.95 -10.59
C THR A 164 26.73 1.66 -9.84
N ARG A 165 26.20 1.06 -8.76
CA ARG A 165 25.09 1.63 -7.96
C ARG A 165 25.56 2.68 -6.96
N TYR A 166 26.85 2.72 -6.64
CA TYR A 166 27.42 3.59 -5.62
C TYR A 166 28.63 4.37 -6.12
N SER A 167 28.77 5.59 -5.60
CA SER A 167 30.02 6.36 -5.61
C SER A 167 31.00 5.85 -4.55
N GLU A 168 32.30 6.08 -4.74
CA GLU A 168 33.33 5.77 -3.74
C GLU A 168 33.27 6.71 -2.52
N GLY A 169 32.85 7.97 -2.70
CA GLY A 169 32.73 8.96 -1.64
C GLY A 169 31.47 8.81 -0.77
N THR A 170 31.36 9.60 0.30
CA THR A 170 30.18 9.64 1.17
C THR A 170 29.02 10.44 0.59
N ASP A 171 29.27 11.25 -0.45
CA ASP A 171 28.26 12.00 -1.18
C ASP A 171 27.39 11.11 -2.08
N ASP A 172 26.10 11.42 -2.14
CA ASP A 172 25.08 10.76 -2.95
C ASP A 172 24.34 11.75 -3.87
N SER A 173 24.90 12.95 -4.11
CA SER A 173 24.34 13.95 -5.04
C SER A 173 24.07 13.41 -6.45
N ARG A 174 24.80 12.37 -6.87
CA ARG A 174 24.68 11.69 -8.18
C ARG A 174 23.70 10.51 -8.18
N ARG A 175 22.82 10.40 -7.16
CA ARG A 175 21.90 9.26 -6.98
C ARG A 175 21.12 8.88 -8.23
N GLN A 176 20.59 9.87 -8.96
CA GLN A 176 19.83 9.62 -10.19
C GLN A 176 20.70 8.98 -11.28
N GLU A 177 21.90 9.51 -11.52
CA GLU A 177 22.86 8.96 -12.49
C GLU A 177 23.26 7.53 -12.14
N LEU A 178 23.53 7.27 -10.85
CA LEU A 178 23.93 5.96 -10.34
C LEU A 178 22.79 4.92 -10.46
N ASN A 179 21.53 5.32 -10.24
CA ASN A 179 20.38 4.44 -10.48
C ASN A 179 20.30 4.03 -11.96
N VAL A 180 20.46 4.98 -12.87
CA VAL A 180 20.46 4.71 -14.32
C VAL A 180 21.65 3.83 -14.72
N ALA A 181 22.84 4.06 -14.16
CA ALA A 181 24.02 3.25 -14.43
C ALA A 181 23.81 1.79 -14.00
N TYR A 182 23.25 1.56 -12.80
CA TYR A 182 22.91 0.25 -12.30
C TYR A 182 21.86 -0.47 -13.17
N ALA A 183 20.75 0.19 -13.50
CA ALA A 183 19.73 -0.37 -14.38
C ALA A 183 20.29 -0.73 -15.78
N LYS A 184 21.14 0.13 -16.35
CA LYS A 184 21.82 -0.14 -17.64
C LYS A 184 22.75 -1.36 -17.55
N SER A 185 23.49 -1.49 -16.45
CA SER A 185 24.36 -2.64 -16.21
C SER A 185 23.55 -3.95 -16.14
N LEU A 186 22.46 -3.96 -15.36
CA LEU A 186 21.56 -5.11 -15.27
C LEU A 186 20.88 -5.43 -16.61
N LYS A 187 20.48 -4.43 -17.39
CA LYS A 187 19.90 -4.63 -18.73
C LYS A 187 20.87 -5.37 -19.66
N ALA A 188 22.16 -5.05 -19.60
CA ALA A 188 23.18 -5.75 -20.36
C ALA A 188 23.31 -7.22 -19.93
N LEU A 189 23.22 -7.50 -18.63
CA LEU A 189 23.20 -8.87 -18.10
C LEU A 189 21.99 -9.67 -18.58
N VAL A 190 20.80 -9.07 -18.59
CA VAL A 190 19.57 -9.68 -19.13
C VAL A 190 19.73 -10.04 -20.60
N ALA A 191 20.32 -9.15 -21.41
CA ALA A 191 20.55 -9.40 -22.83
C ALA A 191 21.55 -10.54 -23.08
N GLN A 192 22.60 -10.64 -22.26
CA GLN A 192 23.63 -11.67 -22.37
C GLN A 192 23.17 -13.02 -21.81
N ASN A 193 22.23 -13.02 -20.86
CA ASN A 193 21.79 -14.21 -20.14
C ASN A 193 20.24 -14.27 -20.08
N PRO A 194 19.56 -14.47 -21.22
CA PRO A 194 18.10 -14.34 -21.31
C PRO A 194 17.30 -15.39 -20.51
N ARG A 195 17.96 -16.41 -19.95
CA ARG A 195 17.35 -17.42 -19.05
C ARG A 195 17.56 -17.13 -17.56
N GLU A 196 18.48 -16.24 -17.21
CA GLU A 196 18.75 -15.93 -15.81
C GLU A 196 17.60 -15.08 -15.24
N LYS A 197 16.87 -15.61 -14.26
CA LYS A 197 15.65 -14.98 -13.75
C LYS A 197 16.01 -13.78 -12.87
N GLU A 198 17.07 -13.92 -12.08
CA GLU A 198 17.50 -12.93 -11.11
C GLU A 198 17.96 -11.66 -11.79
N PHE A 199 18.64 -11.76 -12.94
CA PHE A 199 19.02 -10.58 -13.71
C PHE A 199 17.79 -9.81 -14.22
N LYS A 200 16.74 -10.52 -14.65
CA LYS A 200 15.48 -9.89 -15.09
C LYS A 200 14.81 -9.17 -13.94
N ILE A 201 14.68 -9.83 -12.80
CA ILE A 201 13.96 -9.27 -11.64
C ILE A 201 14.71 -8.11 -11.01
N LEU A 202 16.05 -8.19 -10.89
CA LEU A 202 16.84 -7.05 -10.42
C LEU A 202 16.78 -5.87 -11.41
N TYR A 203 16.74 -6.11 -12.73
CA TYR A 203 16.52 -5.03 -13.71
C TYR A 203 15.12 -4.41 -13.55
N VAL A 204 14.08 -5.23 -13.34
CA VAL A 204 12.73 -4.73 -13.05
C VAL A 204 12.72 -3.86 -11.80
N ASP A 205 13.31 -4.33 -10.70
CA ASP A 205 13.45 -3.58 -9.43
C ASP A 205 14.15 -2.22 -9.65
N ALA A 206 15.28 -2.21 -10.38
CA ALA A 206 16.01 -0.99 -10.69
C ALA A 206 15.20 -0.01 -11.55
N MET A 207 14.45 -0.50 -12.53
CA MET A 207 13.58 0.33 -13.37
C MET A 207 12.37 0.86 -12.60
N MET A 208 11.81 0.05 -11.69
CA MET A 208 10.74 0.50 -10.81
C MET A 208 11.21 1.63 -9.90
N LEU A 209 12.42 1.53 -9.35
CA LEU A 209 13.03 2.61 -8.57
C LEU A 209 13.18 3.91 -9.39
N ILE A 210 13.67 3.83 -10.63
CA ILE A 210 13.85 5.01 -11.50
C ILE A 210 12.51 5.69 -11.83
N HIS A 211 11.45 4.90 -11.98
CA HIS A 211 10.11 5.34 -12.37
C HIS A 211 9.08 5.12 -11.24
N ALA A 212 9.48 5.39 -10.00
CA ALA A 212 8.64 5.13 -8.83
C ALA A 212 7.26 5.81 -8.99
N TRP A 213 6.18 5.03 -8.86
CA TRP A 213 4.79 5.47 -9.02
C TRP A 213 4.39 6.04 -10.39
N ASP A 214 5.20 5.86 -11.44
CA ASP A 214 4.96 6.41 -12.78
C ASP A 214 4.95 5.33 -13.88
N PHE A 215 4.00 4.38 -13.85
CA PHE A 215 3.90 3.31 -14.87
C PHE A 215 2.79 3.51 -15.89
N TRP A 216 1.80 4.35 -15.58
CA TRP A 216 0.62 4.55 -16.39
C TRP A 216 0.30 6.04 -16.51
N ASN A 217 -0.10 6.47 -17.70
CA ASN A 217 -0.65 7.81 -17.91
C ASN A 217 -2.09 7.87 -17.35
N LYS A 218 -2.58 9.08 -17.10
CA LYS A 218 -3.95 9.33 -16.59
C LYS A 218 -5.05 8.77 -17.50
N ASP A 219 -4.79 8.67 -18.80
CA ASP A 219 -5.69 8.06 -19.79
C ASP A 219 -5.63 6.52 -19.80
N GLY A 220 -4.84 5.91 -18.92
CA GLY A 220 -4.66 4.47 -18.80
C GLY A 220 -3.73 3.85 -19.86
N SER A 221 -3.08 4.65 -20.70
CA SER A 221 -2.01 4.17 -21.57
C SER A 221 -0.74 3.89 -20.75
N ALA A 222 -0.01 2.84 -21.09
CA ALA A 222 1.23 2.49 -20.43
C ALA A 222 2.33 3.52 -20.77
N LYS A 223 3.21 3.82 -19.82
CA LYS A 223 4.48 4.50 -20.10
C LYS A 223 5.37 3.61 -20.97
N SER A 224 6.36 4.21 -21.64
CA SER A 224 7.21 3.48 -22.59
C SER A 224 8.05 2.36 -21.94
N TRP A 225 8.37 2.48 -20.65
CA TRP A 225 9.11 1.45 -19.91
C TRP A 225 8.22 0.29 -19.43
N THR A 226 6.95 0.53 -19.13
CA THR A 226 6.06 -0.42 -18.43
C THR A 226 5.86 -1.77 -19.14
N PRO A 227 5.61 -1.85 -20.47
CA PRO A 227 5.37 -3.13 -21.13
C PRO A 227 6.56 -4.10 -21.05
N GLU A 228 7.79 -3.59 -21.10
CA GLU A 228 8.99 -4.42 -20.97
C GLU A 228 9.05 -5.06 -19.58
N LEU A 229 8.78 -4.30 -18.53
CA LEU A 229 8.86 -4.76 -17.14
C LEU A 229 7.81 -5.84 -16.85
N ILE A 230 6.55 -5.60 -17.23
CA ILE A 230 5.46 -6.58 -17.08
C ILE A 230 5.80 -7.89 -17.82
N ARG A 231 6.31 -7.79 -19.05
CA ARG A 231 6.73 -8.96 -19.83
C ARG A 231 7.83 -9.75 -19.14
N LEU A 232 8.81 -9.08 -18.52
CA LEU A 232 9.90 -9.74 -17.80
C LEU A 232 9.39 -10.46 -16.54
N CYS A 233 8.52 -9.83 -15.74
CA CYS A 233 7.84 -10.50 -14.63
C CYS A 233 7.08 -11.74 -15.10
N GLY A 234 6.29 -11.62 -16.17
CA GLY A 234 5.54 -12.75 -16.74
C GLY A 234 6.43 -13.90 -17.23
N GLN A 235 7.59 -13.60 -17.83
CA GLN A 235 8.56 -14.63 -18.21
C GLN A 235 9.10 -15.39 -16.98
N VAL A 236 9.45 -14.67 -15.92
CA VAL A 236 9.96 -15.28 -14.68
C VAL A 236 8.86 -16.12 -14.01
N LEU A 237 7.62 -15.61 -13.93
CA LEU A 237 6.50 -16.33 -13.34
C LEU A 237 6.11 -17.59 -14.13
N LYS A 238 6.34 -17.62 -15.44
CA LYS A 238 6.11 -18.84 -16.25
C LYS A 238 7.07 -19.97 -15.87
N GLU A 239 8.32 -19.65 -15.54
CA GLU A 239 9.35 -20.62 -15.17
C GLU A 239 9.39 -20.89 -13.66
N SER A 240 9.03 -19.90 -12.85
CA SER A 240 9.06 -19.92 -11.39
C SER A 240 7.80 -19.24 -10.85
N PRO A 241 6.63 -19.93 -10.85
CA PRO A 241 5.34 -19.34 -10.49
C PRO A 241 5.26 -18.75 -9.09
N LYS A 242 6.14 -19.19 -8.18
CA LYS A 242 6.25 -18.70 -6.80
C LYS A 242 7.41 -17.74 -6.56
N HIS A 243 8.04 -17.20 -7.62
CA HIS A 243 9.15 -16.26 -7.43
C HIS A 243 8.65 -15.00 -6.70
N PRO A 244 9.15 -14.70 -5.48
CA PRO A 244 8.57 -13.70 -4.59
C PRO A 244 8.58 -12.29 -5.21
N ALA A 245 9.73 -11.84 -5.72
CA ALA A 245 9.81 -10.53 -6.35
C ALA A 245 9.04 -10.42 -7.68
N ALA A 246 9.01 -11.46 -8.52
CA ALA A 246 8.24 -11.40 -9.76
C ALA A 246 6.73 -11.24 -9.49
N LEU A 247 6.21 -11.92 -8.46
CA LEU A 247 4.83 -11.78 -7.98
C LEU A 247 4.57 -10.39 -7.42
N HIS A 248 5.44 -9.93 -6.52
CA HIS A 248 5.35 -8.62 -5.88
C HIS A 248 5.41 -7.47 -6.89
N TYR A 249 6.42 -7.46 -7.76
CA TYR A 249 6.61 -6.39 -8.74
C TYR A 249 5.52 -6.39 -9.82
N HIS A 250 4.96 -7.56 -10.16
CA HIS A 250 3.84 -7.61 -11.10
C HIS A 250 2.65 -6.81 -10.59
N ILE A 251 2.32 -6.91 -9.29
CA ILE A 251 1.25 -6.12 -8.64
C ILE A 251 1.54 -4.61 -8.80
N HIS A 252 2.70 -4.14 -8.32
CA HIS A 252 3.07 -2.72 -8.41
C HIS A 252 3.06 -2.16 -9.84
N LEU A 253 3.48 -2.96 -10.82
CA LEU A 253 3.48 -2.53 -12.22
C LEU A 253 2.07 -2.40 -12.81
N THR A 254 1.05 -3.02 -12.22
CA THR A 254 -0.30 -3.12 -12.81
C THR A 254 -1.43 -2.51 -11.98
N GLU A 255 -1.24 -2.28 -10.68
CA GLU A 255 -2.27 -1.80 -9.73
C GLU A 255 -2.94 -0.48 -10.17
N ALA A 256 -2.13 0.45 -10.69
CA ALA A 256 -2.58 1.76 -11.20
C ALA A 256 -3.21 1.70 -12.61
N SER A 257 -3.19 0.55 -13.28
CA SER A 257 -3.71 0.40 -14.63
C SER A 257 -5.25 0.44 -14.69
N ARG A 258 -5.80 0.44 -15.92
CA ARG A 258 -7.24 0.22 -16.17
C ARG A 258 -7.63 -1.26 -16.21
N LYS A 259 -6.67 -2.16 -15.98
CA LYS A 259 -6.89 -3.62 -15.92
C LYS A 259 -6.15 -4.22 -14.72
N PRO A 260 -6.42 -3.76 -13.49
CA PRO A 260 -5.73 -4.26 -12.30
C PRO A 260 -5.92 -5.79 -12.13
N GLU A 261 -7.04 -6.36 -12.63
CA GLU A 261 -7.34 -7.79 -12.52
C GLU A 261 -6.25 -8.73 -13.05
N VAL A 262 -5.34 -8.25 -13.91
CA VAL A 262 -4.23 -9.05 -14.47
C VAL A 262 -3.27 -9.57 -13.40
N ALA A 263 -3.15 -8.91 -12.25
CA ALA A 263 -2.27 -9.32 -11.16
C ALA A 263 -3.01 -10.01 -9.99
N LEU A 264 -4.32 -10.27 -10.09
CA LEU A 264 -5.06 -10.98 -9.02
C LEU A 264 -4.48 -12.36 -8.71
N ALA A 265 -4.06 -13.12 -9.71
CA ALA A 265 -3.40 -14.41 -9.49
C ALA A 265 -2.05 -14.27 -8.77
N SER A 266 -1.34 -13.17 -9.04
CA SER A 266 -0.09 -12.85 -8.34
C SER A 266 -0.37 -12.49 -6.88
N ALA A 267 -1.37 -11.65 -6.59
CA ALA A 267 -1.81 -11.31 -5.24
C ALA A 267 -2.22 -12.55 -4.42
N GLU A 268 -3.04 -13.44 -5.00
CA GLU A 268 -3.48 -14.68 -4.33
C GLU A 268 -2.33 -15.63 -4.01
N THR A 269 -1.31 -15.66 -4.87
CA THR A 269 -0.12 -16.50 -4.65
C THR A 269 0.82 -15.86 -3.64
N LEU A 270 1.10 -14.55 -3.78
CA LEU A 270 2.09 -13.81 -3.00
C LEU A 270 1.84 -13.89 -1.50
N ARG A 271 0.59 -13.72 -1.07
CA ARG A 271 0.20 -13.77 0.35
C ARG A 271 0.55 -15.10 1.04
N ASN A 272 0.79 -16.16 0.28
CA ASN A 272 1.13 -17.49 0.78
C ASN A 272 2.61 -17.85 0.59
N VAL A 273 3.37 -17.12 -0.24
CA VAL A 273 4.79 -17.42 -0.51
C VAL A 273 5.67 -17.03 0.67
N ALA A 274 5.42 -15.86 1.27
CA ALA A 274 6.16 -15.37 2.43
C ALA A 274 5.17 -14.91 3.53
N PRO A 275 4.41 -15.84 4.13
CA PRO A 275 3.27 -15.51 4.98
C PRO A 275 3.65 -14.85 6.31
N GLY A 276 4.92 -14.88 6.71
CA GLY A 276 5.43 -14.15 7.88
C GLY A 276 5.95 -12.75 7.55
N VAL A 277 6.15 -12.43 6.26
CA VAL A 277 6.66 -11.12 5.81
C VAL A 277 5.48 -10.19 5.60
N ALA A 278 5.23 -9.30 6.57
CA ALA A 278 4.05 -8.43 6.62
C ALA A 278 3.73 -7.74 5.29
N HIS A 279 4.73 -7.18 4.61
CA HIS A 279 4.51 -6.44 3.36
C HIS A 279 4.06 -7.36 2.22
N MET A 280 4.59 -8.58 2.12
CA MET A 280 4.22 -9.55 1.10
C MET A 280 2.76 -9.98 1.22
N VAL A 281 2.26 -10.11 2.45
CA VAL A 281 0.85 -10.41 2.73
C VAL A 281 -0.01 -9.19 2.41
N HIS A 282 0.41 -8.01 2.88
CA HIS A 282 -0.27 -6.73 2.63
C HIS A 282 -0.45 -6.43 1.13
N MET A 283 0.55 -6.69 0.29
CA MET A 283 0.50 -6.36 -1.14
C MET A 283 -0.70 -6.96 -1.88
N ALA A 284 -1.27 -8.07 -1.39
CA ALA A 284 -2.49 -8.61 -1.96
C ALA A 284 -3.69 -7.63 -1.88
N SER A 285 -3.74 -6.76 -0.86
CA SER A 285 -4.82 -5.78 -0.71
C SER A 285 -4.85 -4.72 -1.81
N HIS A 286 -3.71 -4.40 -2.42
CA HIS A 286 -3.60 -3.46 -3.53
C HIS A 286 -4.46 -3.92 -4.72
N GLU A 287 -4.41 -5.22 -5.03
CA GLU A 287 -5.28 -5.77 -6.07
C GLU A 287 -6.72 -5.97 -5.60
N TYR A 288 -6.91 -6.36 -4.34
CA TYR A 288 -8.26 -6.59 -3.80
C TYR A 288 -9.11 -5.33 -3.77
N GLU A 289 -8.56 -4.17 -3.39
CA GLU A 289 -9.32 -2.92 -3.33
C GLU A 289 -9.76 -2.44 -4.72
N ARG A 290 -8.94 -2.69 -5.75
CA ARG A 290 -9.23 -2.32 -7.14
C ARG A 290 -10.29 -3.23 -7.76
N ASN A 291 -10.34 -4.49 -7.33
CA ASN A 291 -11.19 -5.54 -7.86
C ASN A 291 -12.45 -5.84 -7.03
N GLY A 292 -12.74 -5.05 -5.99
CA GLY A 292 -13.97 -5.18 -5.21
C GLY A 292 -13.96 -6.33 -4.19
N LEU A 293 -12.77 -6.83 -3.85
CA LEU A 293 -12.55 -7.91 -2.89
C LEU A 293 -12.23 -7.34 -1.50
N TYR A 294 -12.99 -6.34 -1.07
CA TYR A 294 -12.68 -5.50 0.09
C TYR A 294 -12.49 -6.27 1.40
N ALA A 295 -13.30 -7.31 1.66
CA ALA A 295 -13.16 -8.14 2.86
C ALA A 295 -11.80 -8.87 2.90
N LYS A 296 -11.34 -9.39 1.76
CA LYS A 296 -9.99 -9.97 1.66
C LYS A 296 -8.91 -8.92 1.91
N GLY A 297 -9.12 -7.69 1.43
CA GLY A 297 -8.24 -6.56 1.70
C GLY A 297 -8.09 -6.27 3.20
N VAL A 298 -9.19 -6.27 3.95
CA VAL A 298 -9.16 -6.12 5.42
C VAL A 298 -8.42 -7.28 6.09
N GLU A 299 -8.70 -8.52 5.67
CA GLU A 299 -8.11 -9.74 6.21
C GLU A 299 -6.57 -9.76 6.08
N VAL A 300 -6.04 -9.58 4.86
CA VAL A 300 -4.59 -9.67 4.64
C VAL A 300 -3.81 -8.58 5.38
N ASN A 301 -4.42 -7.41 5.57
CA ASN A 301 -3.80 -6.36 6.37
C ASN A 301 -3.81 -6.66 7.87
N ASN A 302 -4.81 -7.39 8.38
CA ASN A 302 -4.79 -7.84 9.78
C ASN A 302 -3.64 -8.80 10.01
N VAL A 303 -3.47 -9.76 9.10
CA VAL A 303 -2.34 -10.70 9.14
C VAL A 303 -1.01 -9.96 9.02
N ALA A 304 -0.91 -8.95 8.14
CA ALA A 304 0.29 -8.15 7.99
C ALA A 304 0.66 -7.39 9.28
N ASP A 305 -0.31 -6.74 9.94
CA ASP A 305 -0.08 -6.04 11.21
C ASP A 305 0.36 -7.02 12.33
N ASP A 306 -0.27 -8.19 12.42
CA ASP A 306 0.10 -9.23 13.40
C ASP A 306 1.53 -9.76 13.16
N ASN A 307 1.93 -9.89 11.89
CA ASN A 307 3.28 -10.30 11.51
C ASN A 307 4.36 -9.28 11.92
N LEU A 308 4.06 -7.98 11.89
CA LEU A 308 4.98 -6.93 12.38
C LEU A 308 5.29 -7.12 13.87
N LEU A 309 4.25 -7.35 14.68
CA LEU A 309 4.41 -7.65 16.11
C LEU A 309 5.23 -8.92 16.34
N TYR A 310 5.01 -9.96 15.53
CA TYR A 310 5.71 -11.22 15.68
C TYR A 310 7.20 -11.09 15.34
N TYR A 311 7.54 -10.39 14.26
CA TYR A 311 8.95 -10.16 13.90
C TYR A 311 9.66 -9.25 14.91
N ASP A 312 9.01 -8.19 15.40
CA ASP A 312 9.56 -7.37 16.50
C ASP A 312 9.82 -8.18 17.77
N ALA A 313 8.95 -9.17 18.07
CA ALA A 313 9.16 -10.06 19.21
C ALA A 313 10.40 -10.95 19.06
N LEU A 314 10.67 -11.45 17.85
CA LEU A 314 11.78 -12.36 17.56
C LEU A 314 13.13 -11.65 17.34
N ALA A 315 13.10 -10.41 16.86
CA ALA A 315 14.28 -9.65 16.46
C ALA A 315 14.39 -8.32 17.23
N LYS A 316 14.28 -8.38 18.57
CA LYS A 316 14.31 -7.19 19.45
C LYS A 316 15.54 -6.28 19.26
N ASN A 317 16.68 -6.84 18.85
CA ASN A 317 17.89 -6.09 18.58
C ASN A 317 17.77 -5.15 17.36
N LEU A 318 16.79 -5.36 16.48
CA LEU A 318 16.61 -4.57 15.25
C LEU A 318 15.67 -3.37 15.42
N SER A 319 14.94 -3.28 16.55
CA SER A 319 13.94 -2.22 16.81
C SER A 319 12.98 -2.05 15.64
N LEU A 320 12.22 -3.12 15.36
CA LEU A 320 11.32 -3.17 14.22
C LEU A 320 10.02 -2.40 14.49
N ASN A 321 9.30 -2.09 13.42
CA ASN A 321 7.98 -1.47 13.54
C ASN A 321 7.00 -2.51 14.08
N LYS A 322 6.14 -2.07 15.00
CA LYS A 322 5.10 -2.91 15.62
C LYS A 322 3.78 -2.83 14.88
N HIS A 323 3.54 -1.69 14.24
CA HIS A 323 2.33 -1.38 13.48
C HIS A 323 2.69 -0.56 12.25
N SER A 324 1.80 -0.56 11.26
CA SER A 324 1.90 0.33 10.11
C SER A 324 0.63 1.17 9.96
N ALA A 325 0.78 2.49 10.04
CA ALA A 325 -0.29 3.43 9.74
C ALA A 325 -0.83 3.22 8.31
N HIS A 326 0.04 2.82 7.38
CA HIS A 326 -0.39 2.49 6.02
C HIS A 326 -1.33 1.27 5.98
N TYR A 327 -1.04 0.19 6.74
CA TYR A 327 -1.93 -0.99 6.78
C TYR A 327 -3.31 -0.60 7.33
N PHE A 328 -3.37 0.15 8.43
CA PHE A 328 -4.65 0.63 8.96
C PHE A 328 -5.39 1.56 7.99
N ALA A 329 -4.67 2.36 7.20
CA ALA A 329 -5.27 3.21 6.18
C ALA A 329 -5.90 2.38 5.04
N VAL A 330 -5.20 1.37 4.51
CA VAL A 330 -5.74 0.47 3.49
C VAL A 330 -6.90 -0.38 4.03
N GLN A 331 -6.81 -0.86 5.28
CA GLN A 331 -7.94 -1.54 5.94
C GLN A 331 -9.16 -0.66 6.05
N THR A 332 -8.98 0.58 6.49
CA THR A 332 -10.06 1.55 6.62
C THR A 332 -10.69 1.81 5.25
N TYR A 333 -9.87 1.99 4.21
CA TYR A 333 -10.34 2.19 2.84
C TYR A 333 -11.11 0.99 2.29
N CYS A 334 -10.58 -0.22 2.46
CA CYS A 334 -11.27 -1.45 2.09
C CYS A 334 -12.60 -1.57 2.85
N ALA A 335 -12.59 -1.37 4.17
CA ALA A 335 -13.78 -1.50 5.00
C ALA A 335 -14.88 -0.50 4.65
N LEU A 336 -14.54 0.79 4.50
CA LEU A 336 -15.52 1.81 4.11
C LEU A 336 -16.05 1.55 2.68
N THR A 337 -15.21 1.07 1.77
CA THR A 337 -15.63 0.79 0.39
C THR A 337 -16.44 -0.50 0.29
N GLY A 338 -16.19 -1.47 1.16
CA GLY A 338 -16.97 -2.71 1.28
C GLY A 338 -18.25 -2.59 2.12
N GLY A 339 -18.61 -1.41 2.62
CA GLY A 339 -19.81 -1.21 3.46
C GLY A 339 -19.70 -1.84 4.85
N MET A 340 -18.49 -2.13 5.32
CA MET A 340 -18.18 -2.75 6.61
C MET A 340 -17.93 -1.66 7.65
N TYR A 341 -18.99 -0.94 8.08
CA TYR A 341 -18.85 0.25 8.93
C TYR A 341 -18.17 -0.06 10.27
N LYS A 342 -18.50 -1.18 10.91
CA LYS A 342 -17.90 -1.55 12.20
C LYS A 342 -16.39 -1.72 12.09
N ASP A 343 -15.93 -2.41 11.04
CA ASP A 343 -14.51 -2.57 10.75
C ASP A 343 -13.86 -1.24 10.36
N ALA A 344 -14.52 -0.45 9.49
CA ALA A 344 -14.00 0.86 9.08
C ALA A 344 -13.82 1.79 10.27
N ALA A 345 -14.80 1.87 11.17
CA ALA A 345 -14.73 2.66 12.39
C ALA A 345 -13.61 2.17 13.31
N ARG A 346 -13.47 0.84 13.48
CA ARG A 346 -12.40 0.24 14.29
C ARG A 346 -11.02 0.62 13.77
N TYR A 347 -10.71 0.31 12.50
CA TYR A 347 -9.37 0.53 11.95
C TYR A 347 -9.06 2.03 11.77
N ALA A 348 -10.05 2.86 11.45
CA ALA A 348 -9.84 4.30 11.37
C ALA A 348 -9.49 4.90 12.74
N GLN A 349 -10.07 4.40 13.83
CA GLN A 349 -9.74 4.84 15.18
C GLN A 349 -8.35 4.34 15.62
N LEU A 350 -7.93 3.14 15.20
CA LEU A 350 -6.55 2.68 15.41
C LEU A 350 -5.56 3.57 14.64
N LEU A 351 -5.82 3.83 13.37
CA LEU A 351 -5.02 4.74 12.53
C LEU A 351 -4.87 6.13 13.16
N ARG A 352 -5.97 6.71 13.66
CA ARG A 352 -5.94 8.01 14.33
C ARG A 352 -4.98 8.03 15.52
N LYS A 353 -4.85 6.91 16.25
CA LYS A 353 -3.96 6.77 17.41
C LYS A 353 -2.51 6.53 17.03
N THR A 354 -2.22 6.13 15.79
CA THR A 354 -0.85 5.86 15.31
C THR A 354 -0.16 7.06 14.69
N VAL A 355 -0.88 8.18 14.53
CA VAL A 355 -0.38 9.39 13.85
C VAL A 355 -0.35 10.57 14.80
N ALA A 356 0.59 11.47 14.59
CA ALA A 356 0.79 12.66 15.41
C ALA A 356 0.77 13.91 14.52
N PRO A 357 -0.42 14.47 14.21
CA PRO A 357 -0.51 15.60 13.30
C PRO A 357 0.21 16.84 13.82
N SER A 358 0.72 17.63 12.90
CA SER A 358 1.30 18.96 13.15
C SER A 358 0.84 19.93 12.06
N HIS A 359 1.10 21.23 12.23
CA HIS A 359 0.79 22.25 11.21
C HIS A 359 1.31 21.85 9.81
N GLU A 360 2.55 21.33 9.75
CA GLU A 360 3.21 20.91 8.51
C GLU A 360 2.90 19.46 8.12
N GLY A 361 2.53 18.62 9.09
CA GLY A 361 2.19 17.20 8.93
C GLY A 361 0.80 16.99 8.35
N THR A 362 0.56 17.48 7.13
CA THR A 362 -0.76 17.41 6.48
C THR A 362 -1.22 15.97 6.18
N TYR A 363 -0.31 15.05 5.88
CA TYR A 363 -0.70 13.65 5.68
C TYR A 363 -1.15 12.99 7.00
N ASP A 364 -0.51 13.28 8.12
CA ASP A 364 -1.00 12.87 9.45
C ASP A 364 -2.38 13.46 9.75
N GLN A 365 -2.61 14.73 9.41
CA GLN A 365 -3.93 15.36 9.54
C GLN A 365 -5.01 14.60 8.73
N TYR A 366 -4.68 14.14 7.52
CA TYR A 366 -5.59 13.31 6.71
C TYR A 366 -5.91 11.97 7.39
N LEU A 367 -4.88 11.22 7.79
CA LEU A 367 -5.04 9.91 8.43
C LEU A 367 -5.82 10.04 9.75
N TYR A 368 -5.57 11.10 10.52
CA TYR A 368 -6.28 11.43 11.75
C TYR A 368 -7.79 11.65 11.53
N MET A 369 -8.18 12.19 10.38
CA MET A 369 -9.58 12.50 10.03
C MET A 369 -10.31 11.38 9.29
N LEU A 370 -9.64 10.26 8.98
CA LEU A 370 -10.24 9.14 8.26
C LEU A 370 -11.50 8.54 8.93
N PRO A 371 -11.67 8.53 10.27
CA PRO A 371 -12.93 8.11 10.90
C PRO A 371 -14.15 8.90 10.41
N GLN A 372 -14.03 10.22 10.21
CA GLN A 372 -15.14 11.02 9.70
C GLN A 372 -15.45 10.70 8.23
N MET A 373 -14.46 10.32 7.44
CA MET A 373 -14.70 9.88 6.06
C MET A 373 -15.47 8.55 6.03
N ALA A 374 -15.15 7.61 6.93
CA ALA A 374 -15.93 6.38 7.10
C ALA A 374 -17.37 6.67 7.53
N MET A 375 -17.58 7.62 8.45
CA MET A 375 -18.93 8.07 8.84
C MET A 375 -19.70 8.68 7.67
N VAL A 376 -19.06 9.54 6.85
CA VAL A 376 -19.70 10.14 5.67
C VAL A 376 -20.11 9.06 4.68
N ARG A 377 -19.24 8.09 4.42
CA ARG A 377 -19.52 6.98 3.51
C ARG A 377 -20.75 6.18 3.93
N MET A 378 -20.90 5.95 5.24
CA MET A 378 -21.95 5.10 5.82
C MET A 378 -23.14 5.89 6.37
N GLY A 379 -23.22 7.19 6.08
CA GLY A 379 -24.36 8.02 6.38
C GLY A 379 -24.64 8.26 7.86
N LYS A 380 -23.59 8.29 8.68
CA LYS A 380 -23.69 8.48 10.13
C LYS A 380 -23.76 9.95 10.51
N TRP A 381 -24.78 10.65 9.98
CA TRP A 381 -24.89 12.11 10.06
C TRP A 381 -24.93 12.62 11.50
N ASN A 382 -25.73 11.99 12.36
CA ASN A 382 -25.83 12.39 13.76
C ASN A 382 -24.51 12.16 14.51
N GLU A 383 -23.81 11.05 14.22
CA GLU A 383 -22.49 10.77 14.81
C GLU A 383 -21.49 11.87 14.43
N ILE A 384 -21.44 12.29 13.15
CA ILE A 384 -20.59 13.39 12.67
C ILE A 384 -20.93 14.72 13.36
N LEU A 385 -22.21 15.05 13.49
CA LEU A 385 -22.64 16.31 14.12
C LEU A 385 -22.37 16.32 15.63
N SER A 386 -22.37 15.15 16.27
CA SER A 386 -21.99 14.98 17.68
C SER A 386 -20.49 14.79 17.91
N ASP A 387 -19.67 14.67 16.85
CA ASP A 387 -18.24 14.39 16.97
C ASP A 387 -17.48 15.58 17.58
N THR A 388 -16.94 15.36 18.78
CA THR A 388 -16.15 16.32 19.56
C THR A 388 -14.65 16.10 19.43
N THR A 389 -14.19 15.36 18.40
CA THR A 389 -12.76 15.16 18.12
C THR A 389 -12.04 16.52 18.11
N ARG A 390 -11.00 16.64 18.95
CA ARG A 390 -10.20 17.87 19.03
C ARG A 390 -9.34 18.01 17.77
N ILE A 391 -9.46 19.17 17.13
CA ILE A 391 -8.59 19.58 16.01
C ILE A 391 -7.84 20.81 16.49
N ASP A 392 -6.52 20.78 16.40
CA ASP A 392 -5.72 21.97 16.67
C ASP A 392 -6.06 23.07 15.63
N PRO A 393 -6.27 24.33 16.01
CA PRO A 393 -6.57 25.41 15.06
C PRO A 393 -5.52 25.61 13.97
N GLN A 394 -4.28 25.12 14.17
CA GLN A 394 -3.23 25.16 13.14
C GLN A 394 -3.32 23.98 12.15
N TRP A 395 -4.17 22.98 12.39
CA TRP A 395 -4.34 21.84 11.49
C TRP A 395 -5.36 22.17 10.40
N ASN A 396 -4.93 23.00 9.45
CA ASN A 396 -5.80 23.52 8.38
C ASN A 396 -6.43 22.41 7.52
N TYR A 397 -5.67 21.34 7.22
CA TYR A 397 -6.21 20.25 6.41
C TYR A 397 -7.24 19.41 7.19
N ALA A 398 -6.96 19.09 8.47
CA ALA A 398 -7.92 18.42 9.33
C ALA A 398 -9.20 19.23 9.49
N THR A 399 -9.07 20.56 9.62
CA THR A 399 -10.20 21.50 9.70
C THR A 399 -11.06 21.45 8.42
N ILE A 400 -10.43 21.44 7.24
CA ILE A 400 -11.15 21.30 5.96
C ILE A 400 -11.90 19.97 5.88
N LEU A 401 -11.26 18.85 6.23
CA LEU A 401 -11.88 17.52 6.20
C LEU A 401 -13.05 17.42 7.20
N SER A 402 -12.91 18.04 8.38
CA SER A 402 -14.02 18.09 9.35
C SER A 402 -15.18 18.95 8.87
N ALA A 403 -14.87 20.11 8.28
CA ALA A 403 -15.89 20.99 7.71
C ALA A 403 -16.62 20.29 6.55
N PHE A 404 -15.92 19.54 5.72
CA PHE A 404 -16.53 18.71 4.68
C PHE A 404 -17.51 17.70 5.28
N ALA A 405 -17.08 16.90 6.25
CA ALA A 405 -17.93 15.88 6.86
C ALA A 405 -19.19 16.49 7.51
N LYS A 406 -19.01 17.53 8.34
CA LYS A 406 -20.11 18.24 9.00
C LYS A 406 -21.03 18.92 7.98
N GLY A 407 -20.46 19.53 6.93
CA GLY A 407 -21.23 20.18 5.87
C GLY A 407 -22.14 19.18 5.14
N ILE A 408 -21.62 18.00 4.77
CA ILE A 408 -22.44 16.93 4.19
C ILE A 408 -23.52 16.52 5.19
N ALA A 409 -23.19 16.24 6.46
CA ALA A 409 -24.18 15.88 7.46
C ALA A 409 -25.29 16.93 7.65
N PHE A 410 -24.95 18.22 7.60
CA PHE A 410 -25.93 19.32 7.66
C PHE A 410 -26.85 19.35 6.43
N THR A 411 -26.33 19.13 5.22
CA THR A 411 -27.20 18.99 4.03
C THR A 411 -28.18 17.82 4.20
N GLN A 412 -27.71 16.69 4.72
CA GLN A 412 -28.55 15.50 4.88
C GLN A 412 -29.57 15.59 6.03
N THR A 413 -29.38 16.55 6.94
CA THR A 413 -30.30 16.83 8.06
C THR A 413 -31.15 18.08 7.84
N GLY A 414 -31.12 18.68 6.63
CA GLY A 414 -31.95 19.82 6.25
C GLY A 414 -31.51 21.16 6.83
N GLN A 415 -30.25 21.28 7.26
CA GLN A 415 -29.68 22.48 7.88
C GLN A 415 -28.81 23.22 6.86
N ALA A 416 -29.44 23.78 5.82
CA ALA A 416 -28.75 24.36 4.66
C ALA A 416 -27.79 25.51 5.05
N ASP A 417 -28.19 26.40 5.96
CA ASP A 417 -27.34 27.52 6.40
C ASP A 417 -26.09 27.03 7.14
N SER A 418 -26.24 26.02 8.00
CA SER A 418 -25.11 25.38 8.68
C SER A 418 -24.17 24.69 7.69
N ALA A 419 -24.69 24.04 6.65
CA ALA A 419 -23.89 23.47 5.58
C ALA A 419 -23.10 24.54 4.79
N ALA A 420 -23.75 25.68 4.47
CA ALA A 420 -23.11 26.80 3.80
C ALA A 420 -21.99 27.42 4.67
N ALA A 421 -22.19 27.49 5.99
CA ALA A 421 -21.15 27.93 6.92
C ALA A 421 -19.93 27.00 6.92
N GLN A 422 -20.13 25.66 6.86
CA GLN A 422 -19.01 24.73 6.73
C GLN A 422 -18.26 24.89 5.40
N LEU A 423 -18.98 25.14 4.30
CA LEU A 423 -18.34 25.45 3.01
C LEU A 423 -17.49 26.73 3.08
N ALA A 424 -17.92 27.74 3.83
CA ALA A 424 -17.13 28.95 4.05
C ALA A 424 -15.84 28.66 4.84
N ILE A 425 -15.88 27.76 5.84
CA ILE A 425 -14.69 27.31 6.57
C ILE A 425 -13.69 26.63 5.62
N ILE A 426 -14.14 25.76 4.72
CA ILE A 426 -13.24 25.15 3.72
C ILE A 426 -12.56 26.24 2.88
N LYS A 427 -13.33 27.18 2.34
CA LYS A 427 -12.79 28.26 1.50
C LYS A 427 -11.81 29.17 2.21
N ALA A 428 -11.99 29.40 3.51
CA ALA A 428 -11.08 30.21 4.31
C ALA A 428 -9.71 29.53 4.52
N ASN A 429 -9.67 28.20 4.56
CA ASN A 429 -8.46 27.44 4.89
C ASN A 429 -7.75 26.85 3.66
N ILE A 430 -8.42 26.75 2.50
CA ILE A 430 -7.91 26.03 1.32
C ILE A 430 -6.65 26.63 0.69
N ASN A 431 -6.36 27.90 0.95
CA ASN A 431 -5.19 28.61 0.41
C ASN A 431 -3.99 28.63 1.36
N ASP A 432 -4.05 27.89 2.47
CA ASP A 432 -2.91 27.78 3.36
C ASP A 432 -1.69 27.17 2.64
N VAL A 433 -0.52 27.77 2.86
CA VAL A 433 0.70 27.40 2.12
C VAL A 433 1.14 25.96 2.39
N THR A 434 0.86 25.41 3.58
CA THR A 434 1.20 24.03 3.93
C THR A 434 0.49 23.02 3.03
N LEU A 435 -0.69 23.35 2.53
CA LEU A 435 -1.47 22.49 1.62
C LEU A 435 -0.88 22.41 0.21
N THR A 436 0.03 23.32 -0.15
CA THR A 436 0.71 23.29 -1.46
C THR A 436 1.94 22.37 -1.46
N LYS A 437 2.41 21.93 -0.29
CA LYS A 437 3.57 21.06 -0.14
C LYS A 437 3.19 19.62 -0.55
N ARG A 438 3.85 19.10 -1.58
CA ARG A 438 3.66 17.72 -2.04
C ARG A 438 4.49 16.76 -1.21
N ARG A 439 3.89 15.62 -0.88
CA ARG A 439 4.64 14.43 -0.48
C ARG A 439 5.11 13.71 -1.74
N ILE A 440 6.29 14.06 -2.26
CA ILE A 440 6.78 13.55 -3.56
C ILE A 440 6.85 12.01 -3.54
N PRO A 441 6.34 11.33 -4.59
CA PRO A 441 5.86 11.85 -5.87
C PRO A 441 4.34 12.11 -5.93
N PHE A 442 3.65 12.07 -4.79
CA PHE A 442 2.20 12.13 -4.69
C PHE A 442 1.63 13.55 -4.79
N ASN A 443 0.31 13.66 -4.57
CA ASN A 443 -0.46 14.88 -4.72
C ASN A 443 -0.18 15.87 -3.59
N SER A 444 -0.56 17.12 -3.83
CA SER A 444 -0.61 18.14 -2.77
C SER A 444 -1.98 18.09 -2.06
N PRO A 445 -2.03 18.33 -0.73
CA PRO A 445 -3.30 18.38 0.00
C PRO A 445 -4.31 19.38 -0.58
N VAL A 446 -3.87 20.48 -1.18
CA VAL A 446 -4.75 21.50 -1.78
C VAL A 446 -5.59 20.95 -2.94
N GLU A 447 -5.05 20.03 -3.74
CA GLU A 447 -5.79 19.38 -4.82
C GLU A 447 -6.97 18.57 -4.26
N VAL A 448 -6.73 17.84 -3.17
CA VAL A 448 -7.74 17.03 -2.48
C VAL A 448 -8.75 17.90 -1.73
N ALA A 449 -8.29 18.97 -1.06
CA ALA A 449 -9.17 19.93 -0.40
C ALA A 449 -10.14 20.60 -1.38
N ARG A 450 -9.72 20.84 -2.63
CA ARG A 450 -10.60 21.38 -3.68
C ARG A 450 -11.65 20.36 -4.12
N ILE A 451 -11.37 19.07 -4.09
CA ILE A 451 -12.39 18.03 -4.33
C ILE A 451 -13.47 18.13 -3.25
N ALA A 452 -13.08 18.19 -1.98
CA ALA A 452 -14.00 18.34 -0.85
C ALA A 452 -14.85 19.62 -0.98
N GLU A 453 -14.23 20.75 -1.30
CA GLU A 453 -14.91 22.04 -1.55
C GLU A 453 -15.99 21.90 -2.64
N ARG A 454 -15.65 21.26 -3.77
CA ARG A 454 -16.55 21.14 -4.92
C ARG A 454 -17.71 20.18 -4.67
N ILE A 455 -17.47 19.09 -3.94
CA ILE A 455 -18.53 18.16 -3.54
C ILE A 455 -19.49 18.85 -2.58
N LEU A 456 -18.99 19.48 -1.51
CA LEU A 456 -19.85 20.17 -0.55
C LEU A 456 -20.58 21.36 -1.20
N GLY A 457 -19.89 22.12 -2.05
CA GLY A 457 -20.50 23.20 -2.83
C GLY A 457 -21.65 22.72 -3.70
N GLY A 458 -21.50 21.56 -4.35
CA GLY A 458 -22.57 20.92 -5.10
C GLY A 458 -23.77 20.55 -4.22
N ALA A 459 -23.52 19.93 -3.07
CA ALA A 459 -24.57 19.55 -2.12
C ALA A 459 -25.34 20.77 -1.59
N VAL A 460 -24.65 21.84 -1.19
CA VAL A 460 -25.27 23.09 -0.71
C VAL A 460 -26.12 23.75 -1.80
N LEU A 461 -25.62 23.82 -3.04
CA LEU A 461 -26.39 24.39 -4.17
C LEU A 461 -27.65 23.57 -4.48
N PHE A 462 -27.61 22.26 -4.29
CA PHE A 462 -28.78 21.42 -4.47
C PHE A 462 -29.87 21.71 -3.42
N GLU A 463 -29.48 21.88 -2.14
CA GLU A 463 -30.40 22.34 -1.08
C GLU A 463 -30.98 23.72 -1.36
N GLN A 464 -30.20 24.60 -2.01
CA GLN A 464 -30.63 25.91 -2.48
C GLN A 464 -31.49 25.89 -3.75
N LYS A 465 -31.86 24.69 -4.24
CA LYS A 465 -32.68 24.49 -5.45
C LYS A 465 -32.02 25.02 -6.73
N ASP A 466 -30.69 24.98 -6.80
CA ASP A 466 -29.89 25.30 -8.00
C ASP A 466 -29.16 24.06 -8.53
N PRO A 467 -29.90 23.08 -9.10
CA PRO A 467 -29.32 21.82 -9.56
C PRO A 467 -28.34 22.01 -10.73
N THR A 468 -28.49 23.07 -11.53
CA THR A 468 -27.56 23.36 -12.63
C THR A 468 -26.18 23.68 -12.11
N ARG A 469 -26.05 24.64 -11.18
CA ARG A 469 -24.73 24.97 -10.60
C ARG A 469 -24.21 23.88 -9.69
N ALA A 470 -25.10 23.13 -9.03
CA ALA A 470 -24.71 21.97 -8.24
C ALA A 470 -23.98 20.92 -9.09
N LEU A 471 -24.54 20.55 -10.24
CA LEU A 471 -23.94 19.57 -11.16
C LEU A 471 -22.62 20.08 -11.75
N THR A 472 -22.53 21.35 -12.13
CA THR A 472 -21.26 21.96 -12.58
C THR A 472 -20.17 21.87 -11.51
N SER A 473 -20.52 22.08 -10.24
CA SER A 473 -19.57 21.94 -9.12
C SER A 473 -19.09 20.49 -8.97
N LEU A 474 -20.00 19.52 -9.06
CA LEU A 474 -19.67 18.09 -8.96
C LEU A 474 -18.84 17.60 -10.16
N GLU A 475 -19.11 18.08 -11.37
CA GLU A 475 -18.26 17.81 -12.54
C GLU A 475 -16.84 18.36 -12.36
N ALA A 476 -16.70 19.54 -11.75
CA ALA A 476 -15.39 20.08 -11.41
C ALA A 476 -14.66 19.22 -10.35
N ALA A 477 -15.37 18.67 -9.36
CA ALA A 477 -14.80 17.71 -8.41
C ALA A 477 -14.24 16.46 -9.13
N VAL A 478 -15.01 15.89 -10.07
CA VAL A 478 -14.58 14.75 -10.88
C VAL A 478 -13.32 15.07 -11.69
N LYS A 479 -13.26 16.24 -12.33
CA LYS A 479 -12.07 16.67 -13.10
C LYS A 479 -10.83 16.84 -12.22
N LEU A 480 -10.99 17.30 -10.98
CA LEU A 480 -9.89 17.40 -10.01
C LEU A 480 -9.41 16.00 -9.60
N GLU A 481 -10.33 15.12 -9.21
CA GLU A 481 -10.01 13.74 -8.81
C GLU A 481 -9.35 12.94 -9.96
N ASP A 482 -9.84 13.08 -11.18
CA ASP A 482 -9.27 12.44 -12.37
C ASP A 482 -7.84 12.88 -12.68
N ASN A 483 -7.42 14.03 -12.14
CA ASN A 483 -6.08 14.58 -12.31
C ASN A 483 -5.11 14.22 -11.19
N LEU A 484 -5.56 13.57 -10.13
CA LEU A 484 -4.68 13.08 -9.08
C LEU A 484 -3.76 11.98 -9.61
N ILE A 485 -2.56 11.96 -9.06
CA ILE A 485 -1.63 10.84 -9.13
C ILE A 485 -2.20 9.69 -8.30
N TYR A 486 -2.07 8.48 -8.82
CA TYR A 486 -2.50 7.27 -8.13
C TYR A 486 -1.77 7.08 -6.80
N THR A 487 -2.53 6.75 -5.75
CA THR A 487 -2.02 6.43 -4.41
C THR A 487 -2.86 5.33 -3.76
N GLU A 488 -2.24 4.58 -2.85
CA GLU A 488 -2.88 3.53 -2.07
C GLU A 488 -2.68 3.81 -0.56
N PRO A 489 -3.75 3.78 0.26
CA PRO A 489 -5.12 4.00 -0.22
C PRO A 489 -5.22 5.40 -0.87
N LYS A 490 -6.28 5.63 -1.63
CA LYS A 490 -6.49 6.92 -2.33
C LYS A 490 -6.40 8.11 -1.38
N ASP A 491 -5.80 9.20 -1.85
CA ASP A 491 -5.75 10.47 -1.12
C ASP A 491 -7.16 11.07 -0.91
N TRP A 492 -8.11 10.75 -1.80
CA TRP A 492 -9.54 11.04 -1.63
C TRP A 492 -10.36 9.74 -1.47
N PRO A 493 -10.91 9.44 -0.29
CA PRO A 493 -11.51 8.13 -0.02
C PRO A 493 -12.97 7.98 -0.45
N ILE A 494 -13.66 9.06 -0.84
CA ILE A 494 -15.11 9.05 -1.16
C ILE A 494 -15.39 9.55 -2.58
N PRO A 495 -15.40 8.70 -3.62
CA PRO A 495 -15.31 9.11 -5.02
C PRO A 495 -16.32 10.18 -5.48
N SER A 496 -15.83 11.24 -6.13
CA SER A 496 -16.63 12.37 -6.64
C SER A 496 -17.63 11.94 -7.71
N ARG A 497 -17.26 10.95 -8.53
CA ARG A 497 -18.13 10.39 -9.58
C ARG A 497 -19.40 9.78 -8.98
N GLN A 498 -19.33 9.21 -7.79
CA GLN A 498 -20.49 8.63 -7.11
C GLN A 498 -21.45 9.73 -6.65
N PHE A 499 -20.92 10.85 -6.14
CA PHE A 499 -21.75 12.03 -5.84
C PHE A 499 -22.40 12.59 -7.10
N LEU A 500 -21.63 12.84 -8.17
CA LEU A 500 -22.17 13.35 -9.44
C LEU A 500 -23.27 12.43 -9.99
N GLY A 501 -23.02 11.13 -10.09
CA GLY A 501 -23.98 10.16 -10.57
C GLY A 501 -25.26 10.12 -9.72
N ARG A 502 -25.14 10.24 -8.39
CA ARG A 502 -26.30 10.23 -7.50
C ARG A 502 -27.15 11.49 -7.65
N TYR A 503 -26.54 12.67 -7.73
CA TYR A 503 -27.27 13.92 -7.96
C TYR A 503 -27.90 13.98 -9.36
N LEU A 504 -27.25 13.44 -10.39
CA LEU A 504 -27.83 13.28 -11.72
C LEU A 504 -29.11 12.42 -11.67
N LEU A 505 -29.10 11.30 -10.95
CA LEU A 505 -30.31 10.48 -10.76
C LEU A 505 -31.42 11.24 -10.05
N LYS A 506 -31.11 11.99 -8.98
CA LYS A 506 -32.11 12.84 -8.31
C LYS A 506 -32.69 13.91 -9.22
N SER A 507 -31.93 14.39 -10.20
CA SER A 507 -32.38 15.33 -11.22
C SER A 507 -33.05 14.68 -12.44
N GLY A 508 -33.33 13.37 -12.42
CA GLY A 508 -33.95 12.65 -13.54
C GLY A 508 -33.03 12.44 -14.74
N LYS A 509 -31.72 12.70 -14.61
CA LYS A 509 -30.71 12.63 -15.68
C LYS A 509 -30.06 11.25 -15.74
N ALA A 510 -30.86 10.20 -15.83
CA ALA A 510 -30.40 8.82 -15.70
C ALA A 510 -29.37 8.39 -16.77
N ALA A 511 -29.50 8.87 -18.02
CA ALA A 511 -28.53 8.58 -19.08
C ALA A 511 -27.15 9.18 -18.81
N GLN A 512 -27.09 10.39 -18.25
CA GLN A 512 -25.83 11.03 -17.85
C GLN A 512 -25.22 10.32 -16.63
N ALA A 513 -26.06 9.91 -15.67
CA ALA A 513 -25.61 9.12 -14.52
C ALA A 513 -24.99 7.79 -14.95
N GLU A 514 -25.60 7.06 -15.90
CA GLU A 514 -25.03 5.84 -16.49
C GLU A 514 -23.60 6.08 -17.00
N GLN A 515 -23.38 7.14 -17.77
CA GLN A 515 -22.05 7.46 -18.30
C GLN A 515 -21.03 7.66 -17.17
N VAL A 516 -21.39 8.44 -16.14
CA VAL A 516 -20.50 8.72 -15.01
C VAL A 516 -20.10 7.45 -14.27
N TYR A 517 -21.03 6.52 -14.03
CA TYR A 517 -20.72 5.25 -13.36
C TYR A 517 -19.90 4.31 -14.24
N ARG A 518 -20.16 4.25 -15.55
CA ARG A 518 -19.34 3.44 -16.47
C ARG A 518 -17.89 3.94 -16.50
N GLU A 519 -17.68 5.26 -16.51
CA GLU A 519 -16.35 5.86 -16.43
C GLU A 519 -15.65 5.55 -15.11
N ASP A 520 -16.36 5.55 -13.98
CA ASP A 520 -15.79 5.13 -12.70
C ASP A 520 -15.36 3.66 -12.72
N LEU A 521 -16.18 2.78 -13.29
CA LEU A 521 -15.91 1.34 -13.35
C LEU A 521 -14.77 0.97 -14.30
N VAL A 522 -14.37 1.85 -15.22
CA VAL A 522 -13.10 1.68 -15.97
C VAL A 522 -11.90 1.85 -15.05
N LYS A 523 -11.99 2.72 -14.04
CA LYS A 523 -10.92 2.97 -13.07
C LYS A 523 -11.01 2.07 -11.85
N ASN A 524 -12.21 1.63 -11.47
CA ASN A 524 -12.47 0.83 -10.27
C ASN A 524 -13.44 -0.32 -10.60
N PRO A 525 -13.01 -1.36 -11.35
CA PRO A 525 -13.91 -2.37 -11.91
C PRO A 525 -14.79 -3.11 -10.90
N GLY A 526 -14.32 -3.27 -9.66
CA GLY A 526 -15.05 -3.92 -8.58
C GLY A 526 -15.84 -3.00 -7.65
N ASN A 527 -15.95 -1.69 -7.93
CA ASN A 527 -16.56 -0.77 -6.99
C ASN A 527 -18.08 -0.98 -6.85
N GLY A 528 -18.49 -1.60 -5.74
CA GLY A 528 -19.89 -1.94 -5.45
C GLY A 528 -20.85 -0.74 -5.49
N TRP A 529 -20.39 0.45 -5.08
CA TRP A 529 -21.21 1.65 -5.03
C TRP A 529 -21.51 2.18 -6.43
N SER A 530 -20.51 2.19 -7.31
CA SER A 530 -20.69 2.57 -8.72
C SER A 530 -21.47 1.52 -9.51
N LEU A 531 -21.28 0.22 -9.23
CA LEU A 531 -22.09 -0.85 -9.80
C LEU A 531 -23.57 -0.69 -9.43
N LYS A 532 -23.87 -0.35 -8.17
CA LYS A 532 -25.22 -0.06 -7.72
C LYS A 532 -25.81 1.19 -8.39
N GLY A 533 -25.04 2.26 -8.47
CA GLY A 533 -25.45 3.48 -9.18
C GLY A 533 -25.73 3.24 -10.67
N LEU A 534 -24.91 2.43 -11.34
CA LEU A 534 -25.13 2.03 -12.73
C LEU A 534 -26.41 1.22 -12.88
N HIS A 535 -26.64 0.25 -11.99
CA HIS A 535 -27.86 -0.53 -11.94
C HIS A 535 -29.10 0.37 -11.82
N GLU A 536 -29.09 1.34 -10.89
CA GLU A 536 -30.17 2.31 -10.72
C GLU A 536 -30.38 3.18 -11.96
N SER A 537 -29.29 3.63 -12.59
CA SER A 537 -29.32 4.45 -13.80
C SER A 537 -29.93 3.71 -14.99
N LEU A 538 -29.59 2.44 -15.18
CA LEU A 538 -30.15 1.60 -16.23
C LEU A 538 -31.62 1.28 -15.98
N LYS A 539 -31.97 0.96 -14.73
CA LYS A 539 -33.37 0.70 -14.33
C LYS A 539 -34.25 1.93 -14.58
N ALA A 540 -33.80 3.12 -14.23
CA ALA A 540 -34.53 4.37 -14.47
C ALA A 540 -34.74 4.67 -15.96
N GLN A 541 -33.92 4.11 -16.84
CA GLN A 541 -34.07 4.20 -18.31
C GLN A 541 -34.88 3.04 -18.91
N GLY A 542 -35.34 2.07 -18.12
CA GLY A 542 -35.97 0.85 -18.62
C GLY A 542 -35.01 -0.14 -19.30
N LYS A 543 -33.68 0.04 -19.15
CA LYS A 543 -32.66 -0.85 -19.71
C LYS A 543 -32.44 -2.04 -18.77
N THR A 544 -32.94 -3.22 -19.14
CA THR A 544 -32.96 -4.40 -18.24
C THR A 544 -31.85 -5.42 -18.48
N LYS A 545 -31.19 -5.39 -19.65
CA LYS A 545 -30.26 -6.44 -20.10
C LYS A 545 -29.11 -6.74 -19.14
N GLU A 546 -28.56 -5.71 -18.48
CA GLU A 546 -27.38 -5.83 -17.61
C GLU A 546 -27.72 -5.92 -16.11
N LEU A 547 -28.99 -5.72 -15.71
CA LEU A 547 -29.35 -5.49 -14.30
C LEU A 547 -28.97 -6.68 -13.39
N ASN A 548 -29.31 -7.91 -13.79
CA ASN A 548 -29.00 -9.10 -12.99
C ASN A 548 -27.48 -9.29 -12.79
N SER A 549 -26.69 -9.00 -13.82
CA SER A 549 -25.22 -9.10 -13.76
C SER A 549 -24.63 -8.03 -12.83
N LEU A 550 -25.10 -6.78 -12.94
CA LEU A 550 -24.69 -5.70 -12.04
C LEU A 550 -25.07 -5.98 -10.59
N GLU A 551 -26.26 -6.53 -10.38
CA GLU A 551 -26.73 -6.94 -9.06
C GLU A 551 -25.86 -8.03 -8.43
N ALA A 552 -25.55 -9.09 -9.18
CA ALA A 552 -24.63 -10.11 -8.70
C ALA A 552 -23.27 -9.50 -8.30
N ARG A 553 -22.72 -8.61 -9.13
CA ARG A 553 -21.42 -7.98 -8.89
C ARG A 553 -21.41 -7.06 -7.66
N TYR A 554 -22.39 -6.17 -7.49
CA TYR A 554 -22.40 -5.32 -6.29
C TYR A 554 -22.70 -6.13 -5.03
N LYS A 555 -23.49 -7.22 -5.11
CA LYS A 555 -23.71 -8.12 -3.98
C LYS A 555 -22.42 -8.81 -3.55
N THR A 556 -21.55 -9.20 -4.48
CA THR A 556 -20.22 -9.72 -4.17
C THR A 556 -19.37 -8.66 -3.47
N ALA A 557 -19.33 -7.42 -3.98
CA ALA A 557 -18.54 -6.34 -3.38
C ALA A 557 -19.01 -5.97 -1.95
N PHE A 558 -20.30 -6.19 -1.66
CA PHE A 558 -20.93 -5.93 -0.35
C PHE A 558 -21.26 -7.21 0.43
N ALA A 559 -20.63 -8.34 0.11
CA ALA A 559 -20.96 -9.63 0.73
C ALA A 559 -20.75 -9.64 2.26
N HIS A 560 -19.89 -8.76 2.77
CA HIS A 560 -19.58 -8.59 4.19
C HIS A 560 -20.08 -7.26 4.76
N ALA A 561 -20.81 -6.46 3.99
CA ALA A 561 -21.33 -5.18 4.48
C ALA A 561 -22.23 -5.39 5.69
N ASP A 562 -22.16 -4.49 6.68
CA ASP A 562 -23.06 -4.52 7.84
C ASP A 562 -24.52 -4.43 7.39
N GLU A 563 -24.76 -3.59 6.39
CA GLU A 563 -26.05 -3.43 5.71
C GLU A 563 -25.79 -3.20 4.22
N MET A 564 -26.64 -3.77 3.36
CA MET A 564 -26.55 -3.55 1.92
C MET A 564 -26.80 -2.07 1.59
N PRO A 565 -25.84 -1.35 0.98
CA PRO A 565 -26.06 0.05 0.62
C PRO A 565 -27.29 0.23 -0.26
N VAL A 566 -28.09 1.25 0.02
CA VAL A 566 -29.34 1.52 -0.72
C VAL A 566 -29.14 2.37 -1.97
N ALA A 567 -27.98 3.02 -2.11
CA ALA A 567 -27.60 3.87 -3.26
C ALA A 567 -26.06 3.96 -3.35
N SER A 568 -25.56 4.56 -4.44
CA SER A 568 -24.12 4.84 -4.65
C SER A 568 -23.54 5.89 -3.69
N VAL A 569 -24.38 6.78 -3.17
CA VAL A 569 -24.10 7.71 -2.07
C VAL A 569 -25.37 7.84 -1.24
N LEU A 570 -25.24 7.78 0.08
CA LEU A 570 -26.35 7.98 1.00
C LEU A 570 -26.66 9.47 1.05
N ILE A 571 -27.62 9.92 0.23
CA ILE A 571 -28.19 11.27 0.34
C ILE A 571 -29.72 11.19 0.33
N LYS A 572 -30.35 11.98 1.21
CA LYS A 572 -31.80 12.24 1.28
C LYS A 572 -32.26 12.93 0.01
#